data_AF-A0A847E2D7-F1
#
_entry.id   AF-A0A847E2D7-F1
#
_cell.length_a   1.000
_cell.length_b   1.000
_cell.length_c   1.000
_cell.angle_alpha   90.00
_cell.angle_beta   90.00
_cell.angle_gamma   90.00
#
_symmetry.space_group_name_H-M   'P 1'
#
loop_
_entity.id
_entity.type
_entity.pdbx_description
1 polymer ?
#
loop_
_entity_poly.entity_id
_entity_poly.type
_entity_poly.pdbx_seq_one_letter_code
_entity_poly.pdbx_strand_id
1 'polypeptide(L)'
;MELIKMPINLGIRIVKLLEEKNILPRKNVSGPFKDMLSLEFTQDELDLITKLEITNPGHEALKGIEYLRNLEILNISTVGRTEYQKSPASITDKDIKNISKLKKIKILTIDNQPNISWILLEELQNLEELCITRNSNLEEINGLEKLLKLVSFEERGNKKMNTIDGIQSMINNNNLDVFEIDVLHYPEILNEAPKLVNMVNCTFSEQISGSQHKSVNYSFYQMLLFHKKCLEITEQAKKSSNDIRTQILFVERFLAENITYDYDALETKNRAHYVDGRQKGKSNGTNSAYNGIMFGSAVCEGYTRSMQYILKLMGIQTKNVYCISGKDKISINESYHNKTTLPDDGYHSIIRIDYNYEVYYFDPCWDSCRWHRGDKSLPYSFLTKKEISKDHTLSFEEDEIIYDIPIPRVNIEHDLEMFDNKKFDNKRIR
;
A
#
# COMPACT_ATOMS: atom_id res chain seq x y z
N MET A 1 -21.09 -2.69 43.15
CA MET A 1 -20.04 -2.87 42.13
C MET A 1 -20.44 -2.04 40.93
N GLU A 2 -19.61 -1.10 40.51
CA GLU A 2 -19.90 -0.28 39.33
C GLU A 2 -19.82 -1.16 38.09
N LEU A 3 -20.85 -1.08 37.25
CA LEU A 3 -20.95 -1.85 36.03
C LEU A 3 -20.72 -0.94 34.83
N ILE A 4 -19.88 -1.40 33.91
CA ILE A 4 -19.51 -0.66 32.71
C ILE A 4 -20.25 -1.27 31.54
N LYS A 5 -21.13 -0.49 30.91
CA LYS A 5 -21.91 -0.92 29.75
C LYS A 5 -21.08 -0.81 28.47
N MET A 6 -20.80 -1.94 27.83
CA MET A 6 -20.10 -1.98 26.55
C MET A 6 -21.06 -1.84 25.36
N PRO A 7 -20.62 -1.20 24.26
CA PRO A 7 -21.33 -1.23 22.99
C PRO A 7 -21.47 -2.66 22.45
N ILE A 8 -22.53 -2.91 21.68
CA ILE A 8 -22.88 -4.25 21.19
C ILE A 8 -21.74 -4.97 20.46
N ASN A 9 -21.01 -4.26 19.60
CA ASN A 9 -19.94 -4.81 18.77
C ASN A 9 -18.78 -5.37 19.61
N LEU A 10 -18.39 -4.67 20.67
CA LEU A 10 -17.30 -5.08 21.56
C LEU A 10 -17.81 -5.98 22.69
N GLY A 11 -18.96 -5.67 23.27
CA GLY A 11 -19.56 -6.39 24.39
C GLY A 11 -19.82 -7.86 24.06
N ILE A 12 -20.36 -8.17 22.88
CA ILE A 12 -20.58 -9.57 22.46
C ILE A 12 -19.25 -10.34 22.37
N ARG A 13 -18.16 -9.68 21.94
CA ARG A 13 -16.84 -10.31 21.86
C ARG A 13 -16.27 -10.56 23.26
N ILE A 14 -16.41 -9.58 24.17
CA ILE A 14 -15.99 -9.72 25.56
C ILE A 14 -16.72 -10.88 26.24
N VAL A 15 -18.04 -11.01 26.03
CA VAL A 15 -18.79 -12.16 26.57
C VAL A 15 -18.15 -13.49 26.16
N LYS A 16 -17.86 -13.68 24.87
CA LYS A 16 -17.24 -14.92 24.38
C LYS A 16 -15.89 -15.19 25.03
N LEU A 17 -15.05 -14.16 25.17
CA LEU A 17 -13.73 -14.28 25.81
C LEU A 17 -13.83 -14.57 27.33
N LEU A 18 -14.88 -14.10 27.99
CA LEU A 18 -15.16 -14.40 29.39
C LEU A 18 -15.72 -15.83 29.56
N GLU A 19 -16.56 -16.29 28.63
CA GLU A 19 -17.05 -17.67 28.60
C GLU A 19 -15.89 -18.67 28.48
N GLU A 20 -14.89 -18.38 27.66
CA GLU A 20 -13.64 -19.17 27.56
C GLU A 20 -12.86 -19.24 28.89
N LYS A 21 -13.08 -18.27 29.79
CA LYS A 21 -12.52 -18.22 31.15
C LYS A 21 -13.49 -18.77 32.21
N ASN A 22 -14.56 -19.46 31.80
CA ASN A 22 -15.61 -20.00 32.66
C ASN A 22 -16.39 -18.95 33.46
N ILE A 23 -16.46 -17.71 32.97
CA ILE A 23 -17.28 -16.66 33.56
C ILE A 23 -18.61 -16.60 32.81
N LEU A 24 -19.69 -16.91 33.52
CA LEU A 24 -21.03 -16.96 32.93
C LEU A 24 -21.50 -15.55 32.55
N PRO A 25 -22.11 -15.37 31.36
CA PRO A 25 -22.65 -14.08 30.97
C PRO A 25 -23.79 -13.66 31.89
N ARG A 26 -23.81 -12.38 32.27
CA ARG A 26 -24.96 -11.80 32.96
C ARG A 26 -26.16 -11.72 32.02
N LYS A 27 -27.35 -11.80 32.61
CA LYS A 27 -28.62 -11.53 31.93
C LYS A 27 -29.28 -10.30 32.53
N ASN A 28 -30.05 -9.59 31.73
CA ASN A 28 -30.85 -8.47 32.20
C ASN A 28 -31.93 -8.98 33.17
N VAL A 29 -31.98 -8.39 34.35
CA VAL A 29 -32.88 -8.82 35.44
C VAL A 29 -34.27 -8.20 35.36
N SER A 30 -34.44 -7.13 34.56
CA SER A 30 -35.70 -6.39 34.43
C SER A 30 -35.81 -5.67 33.07
N GLY A 31 -37.01 -5.15 32.78
CA GLY A 31 -37.28 -4.37 31.55
C GLY A 31 -37.63 -5.22 30.33
N PRO A 32 -37.79 -4.57 29.14
CA PRO A 32 -38.25 -5.22 27.91
C PRO A 32 -37.27 -6.25 27.34
N PHE A 33 -36.03 -6.29 27.85
CA PHE A 33 -34.97 -7.21 27.42
C PHE A 33 -34.58 -8.19 28.53
N LYS A 34 -35.49 -8.45 29.48
CA LYS A 34 -35.29 -9.43 30.56
C LYS A 34 -34.85 -10.78 29.98
N ASP A 35 -33.94 -11.46 30.69
CA ASP A 35 -33.33 -12.74 30.32
C ASP A 35 -32.43 -12.72 29.07
N MET A 36 -32.37 -11.60 28.34
CA MET A 36 -31.35 -11.39 27.31
C MET A 36 -29.98 -11.12 27.93
N LEU A 37 -28.93 -11.36 27.14
CA LEU A 37 -27.55 -11.08 27.48
C LEU A 37 -27.38 -9.61 27.94
N SER A 38 -26.78 -9.42 29.11
CA SER A 38 -26.32 -8.11 29.57
C SER A 38 -24.91 -7.86 29.02
N LEU A 39 -24.68 -6.64 28.53
CA LEU A 39 -23.37 -6.17 28.08
C LEU A 39 -22.72 -5.26 29.12
N GLU A 40 -23.04 -5.49 30.40
CA GLU A 40 -22.50 -4.77 31.53
C GLU A 40 -21.46 -5.63 32.24
N PHE A 41 -20.26 -5.08 32.39
CA PHE A 41 -19.07 -5.77 32.90
C PHE A 41 -18.54 -5.10 34.17
N THR A 42 -17.93 -5.89 35.04
CA THR A 42 -17.13 -5.33 36.13
C THR A 42 -15.75 -4.98 35.58
N GLN A 43 -15.03 -4.06 36.22
CA GLN A 43 -13.65 -3.79 35.79
C GLN A 43 -12.78 -5.05 35.93
N ASP A 44 -12.97 -5.85 36.99
CA ASP A 44 -12.22 -7.10 37.20
C ASP A 44 -12.41 -8.08 36.05
N GLU A 45 -13.61 -8.20 35.49
CA GLU A 45 -13.86 -9.04 34.31
C GLU A 45 -13.18 -8.50 33.07
N LEU A 46 -13.27 -7.18 32.83
CA LEU A 46 -12.60 -6.55 31.70
C LEU A 46 -11.07 -6.69 31.79
N ASP A 47 -10.53 -6.64 32.99
CA ASP A 47 -9.10 -6.80 33.30
C ASP A 47 -8.59 -8.23 33.06
N LEU A 48 -9.47 -9.23 32.90
CA LEU A 48 -9.09 -10.58 32.48
C LEU A 48 -8.80 -10.69 30.98
N ILE A 49 -9.20 -9.69 30.20
CA ILE A 49 -9.02 -9.68 28.75
C ILE A 49 -7.63 -9.14 28.41
N THR A 50 -6.72 -10.05 28.03
CA THR A 50 -5.33 -9.73 27.68
C THR A 50 -5.05 -9.81 26.18
N LYS A 51 -5.95 -10.42 25.42
CA LYS A 51 -5.85 -10.59 23.96
C LYS A 51 -7.21 -10.35 23.31
N LEU A 52 -7.21 -9.65 22.17
CA LEU A 52 -8.39 -9.40 21.37
C LEU A 52 -8.07 -9.51 19.88
N GLU A 53 -8.88 -10.30 19.16
CA GLU A 53 -8.79 -10.44 17.71
C GLU A 53 -10.11 -10.03 17.05
N ILE A 54 -10.02 -9.16 16.05
CA ILE A 54 -11.17 -8.60 15.34
C ILE A 54 -10.95 -8.75 13.85
N THR A 55 -11.68 -9.70 13.27
CA THR A 55 -11.79 -9.85 11.81
C THR A 55 -13.07 -9.19 11.31
N ASN A 56 -12.97 -8.46 10.20
CA ASN A 56 -14.05 -7.73 9.54
C ASN A 56 -14.81 -6.81 10.52
N PRO A 57 -14.14 -5.79 11.10
CA PRO A 57 -14.77 -4.87 12.05
C PRO A 57 -15.93 -4.10 11.42
N GLY A 58 -17.02 -3.97 12.18
CA GLY A 58 -18.08 -3.02 11.87
C GLY A 58 -17.71 -1.59 12.24
N HIS A 59 -18.61 -0.65 11.94
CA HIS A 59 -18.45 0.75 12.34
C HIS A 59 -18.34 0.91 13.87
N GLU A 60 -17.40 1.73 14.36
CA GLU A 60 -17.10 1.96 15.79
C GLU A 60 -16.89 0.64 16.58
N ALA A 61 -16.24 -0.35 15.96
CA ALA A 61 -16.01 -1.67 16.56
C ALA A 61 -15.23 -1.64 17.88
N LEU A 62 -14.42 -0.60 18.12
CA LEU A 62 -13.53 -0.51 19.29
C LEU A 62 -13.99 0.52 20.31
N LYS A 63 -15.21 1.05 20.20
CA LYS A 63 -15.73 1.96 21.21
C LYS A 63 -15.78 1.27 22.58
N GLY A 64 -15.12 1.85 23.58
CA GLY A 64 -15.00 1.28 24.93
C GLY A 64 -13.81 0.34 25.12
N ILE A 65 -12.95 0.14 24.11
CA ILE A 65 -11.76 -0.71 24.25
C ILE A 65 -10.80 -0.20 25.33
N GLU A 66 -10.82 1.11 25.64
CA GLU A 66 -9.98 1.71 26.69
C GLU A 66 -10.24 1.14 28.10
N TYR A 67 -11.38 0.48 28.31
CA TYR A 67 -11.68 -0.20 29.57
C TYR A 67 -10.98 -1.55 29.72
N LEU A 68 -10.39 -2.10 28.64
CA LEU A 68 -9.58 -3.33 28.67
C LEU A 68 -8.13 -3.00 29.09
N ARG A 69 -7.94 -2.60 30.36
CA ARG A 69 -6.69 -2.01 30.86
C ARG A 69 -5.49 -2.97 30.85
N ASN A 70 -5.76 -4.26 30.77
CA ASN A 70 -4.75 -5.34 30.73
C ASN A 70 -4.58 -5.94 29.32
N LEU A 71 -5.15 -5.32 28.29
CA LEU A 71 -4.97 -5.80 26.93
C LEU A 71 -3.50 -5.64 26.51
N GLU A 72 -2.86 -6.75 26.15
CA GLU A 72 -1.47 -6.81 25.69
C GLU A 72 -1.37 -7.09 24.19
N ILE A 73 -2.36 -7.76 23.60
CA ILE A 73 -2.38 -8.14 22.18
C ILE A 73 -3.67 -7.67 21.52
N LEU A 74 -3.56 -6.88 20.46
CA LEU A 74 -4.69 -6.44 19.64
C LEU A 74 -4.40 -6.69 18.16
N ASN A 75 -5.17 -7.60 17.56
CA ASN A 75 -5.09 -7.88 16.13
C ASN A 75 -6.40 -7.49 15.44
N ILE A 76 -6.30 -6.62 14.44
CA ILE A 76 -7.45 -6.13 13.67
C ILE A 76 -7.16 -6.38 12.20
N SER A 77 -8.04 -7.12 11.54
CA SER A 77 -7.89 -7.50 10.14
C SER A 77 -9.21 -7.43 9.38
N THR A 78 -9.12 -7.17 8.08
CA THR A 78 -10.25 -7.37 7.15
C THR A 78 -9.85 -8.40 6.10
N VAL A 79 -10.64 -9.46 5.96
CA VAL A 79 -10.41 -10.59 5.05
C VAL A 79 -11.44 -10.54 3.92
N GLY A 80 -11.04 -10.97 2.72
CA GLY A 80 -11.94 -11.04 1.56
C GLY A 80 -12.14 -9.71 0.82
N ARG A 81 -11.53 -8.62 1.30
CA ARG A 81 -11.59 -7.33 0.62
C ARG A 81 -10.65 -7.26 -0.60
N THR A 82 -11.14 -6.59 -1.64
CA THR A 82 -10.38 -6.15 -2.82
C THR A 82 -10.50 -4.63 -2.97
N GLU A 83 -9.70 -4.04 -3.85
CA GLU A 83 -9.70 -2.61 -4.21
C GLU A 83 -10.98 -2.18 -4.96
N TYR A 84 -11.85 -3.15 -5.24
CA TYR A 84 -13.10 -3.02 -5.96
C TYR A 84 -14.31 -3.15 -5.02
N GLN A 85 -14.15 -3.01 -3.70
CA GLN A 85 -15.24 -3.04 -2.73
C GLN A 85 -15.50 -1.65 -2.13
N LYS A 86 -16.70 -1.12 -2.36
CA LYS A 86 -17.10 0.26 -2.02
C LYS A 86 -17.27 0.55 -0.52
N SER A 87 -17.71 -0.42 0.28
CA SER A 87 -17.94 -0.23 1.73
C SER A 87 -17.40 -1.41 2.54
N PRO A 88 -16.06 -1.52 2.61
CA PRO A 88 -15.42 -2.60 3.35
C PRO A 88 -15.60 -2.45 4.85
N ALA A 89 -15.66 -3.59 5.54
CA ALA A 89 -15.48 -3.65 6.98
C ALA A 89 -14.13 -3.00 7.35
N SER A 90 -14.16 -2.04 8.26
CA SER A 90 -12.99 -1.27 8.67
C SER A 90 -13.26 -0.59 10.00
N ILE A 91 -12.24 -0.53 10.85
CA ILE A 91 -12.19 0.48 11.91
C ILE A 91 -12.03 1.88 11.30
N THR A 92 -12.27 2.91 12.12
CA THR A 92 -12.19 4.32 11.73
C THR A 92 -11.13 5.07 12.54
N ASP A 93 -10.80 6.29 12.13
CA ASP A 93 -9.92 7.20 12.90
C ASP A 93 -10.40 7.41 14.36
N LYS A 94 -11.70 7.31 14.64
CA LYS A 94 -12.22 7.38 16.02
C LYS A 94 -11.77 6.17 16.84
N ASP A 95 -11.73 4.99 16.23
CA ASP A 95 -11.28 3.76 16.87
C ASP A 95 -9.78 3.85 17.18
N ILE A 96 -8.97 4.44 16.30
CA ILE A 96 -7.54 4.71 16.55
C ILE A 96 -7.33 5.54 17.82
N LYS A 97 -8.15 6.57 18.08
CA LYS A 97 -8.10 7.34 19.35
C LYS A 97 -8.36 6.50 20.59
N ASN A 98 -9.08 5.39 20.46
CA ASN A 98 -9.32 4.49 21.58
C ASN A 98 -8.17 3.50 21.73
N ILE A 99 -7.60 3.01 20.61
CA ILE A 99 -6.38 2.17 20.63
C ILE A 99 -5.22 2.91 21.31
N SER A 100 -5.04 4.20 21.04
CA SER A 100 -3.94 4.99 21.62
C SER A 100 -3.99 5.10 23.16
N LYS A 101 -5.10 4.72 23.81
CA LYS A 101 -5.24 4.69 25.27
C LYS A 101 -4.76 3.37 25.90
N LEU A 102 -4.43 2.36 25.09
CA LEU A 102 -4.12 1.00 25.55
C LEU A 102 -2.65 0.85 25.96
N LYS A 103 -2.30 1.44 27.10
CA LYS A 103 -0.89 1.59 27.56
C LYS A 103 -0.13 0.29 27.82
N LYS A 104 -0.81 -0.86 27.94
CA LYS A 104 -0.18 -2.18 28.17
C LYS A 104 0.01 -3.01 26.90
N ILE A 105 -0.41 -2.50 25.74
CA ILE A 105 -0.25 -3.22 24.47
C ILE A 105 1.23 -3.44 24.18
N LYS A 106 1.55 -4.70 23.86
CA LYS A 106 2.86 -5.19 23.41
C LYS A 106 2.82 -5.57 21.93
N ILE A 107 1.70 -6.07 21.43
CA ILE A 107 1.54 -6.49 20.03
C ILE A 107 0.32 -5.79 19.43
N LEU A 108 0.55 -5.03 18.36
CA LEU A 108 -0.49 -4.35 17.61
C LEU A 108 -0.40 -4.72 16.12
N THR A 109 -1.46 -5.35 15.62
CA THR A 109 -1.64 -5.59 14.18
C THR A 109 -2.85 -4.81 13.67
N ILE A 110 -2.63 -3.97 12.66
CA ILE A 110 -3.67 -3.24 11.93
C ILE A 110 -3.49 -3.56 10.45
N ASP A 111 -4.32 -4.48 9.97
CA ASP A 111 -4.24 -5.03 8.63
C ASP A 111 -5.51 -4.75 7.83
N ASN A 112 -5.34 -4.18 6.64
CA ASN A 112 -6.41 -3.95 5.67
C ASN A 112 -7.59 -3.13 6.20
N GLN A 113 -7.30 -2.05 6.92
CA GLN A 113 -8.27 -1.08 7.44
C GLN A 113 -8.26 0.19 6.54
N PRO A 114 -9.15 0.31 5.55
CA PRO A 114 -9.18 1.46 4.63
C PRO A 114 -9.73 2.75 5.18
N ASN A 115 -10.52 2.70 6.25
CA ASN A 115 -11.20 3.90 6.75
C ASN A 115 -10.36 4.61 7.83
N ILE A 116 -9.07 4.28 7.91
CA ILE A 116 -8.12 5.00 8.74
C ILE A 116 -7.20 5.83 7.86
N SER A 117 -6.91 7.05 8.31
CA SER A 117 -6.00 7.98 7.63
C SER A 117 -4.70 8.21 8.43
N TRP A 118 -4.71 7.94 9.73
CA TRP A 118 -3.54 8.10 10.59
C TRP A 118 -3.51 7.08 11.74
N ILE A 119 -2.33 6.86 12.33
CA ILE A 119 -2.11 6.04 13.54
C ILE A 119 -1.38 6.86 14.61
N LEU A 120 -1.79 6.73 15.89
CA LEU A 120 -1.13 7.37 17.05
C LEU A 120 -0.48 6.33 17.95
N LEU A 121 0.84 6.38 18.10
CA LEU A 121 1.64 5.42 18.85
C LEU A 121 2.34 6.01 20.09
N GLU A 122 2.32 7.33 20.28
CA GLU A 122 3.10 8.04 21.33
C GLU A 122 2.90 7.49 22.76
N GLU A 123 1.69 7.07 23.09
CA GLU A 123 1.34 6.54 24.41
C GLU A 123 1.53 5.01 24.53
N LEU A 124 1.86 4.32 23.43
CA LEU A 124 2.01 2.87 23.37
C LEU A 124 3.46 2.42 23.63
N GLN A 125 4.10 3.00 24.64
CA GLN A 125 5.54 2.81 24.92
C GLN A 125 5.95 1.39 25.37
N ASN A 126 4.96 0.51 25.58
CA ASN A 126 5.19 -0.91 25.86
C ASN A 126 5.16 -1.80 24.61
N LEU A 127 4.97 -1.21 23.42
CA LEU A 127 4.88 -1.94 22.17
C LEU A 127 6.22 -2.60 21.83
N GLU A 128 6.16 -3.90 21.58
CA GLU A 128 7.27 -4.79 21.22
C GLU A 128 7.15 -5.19 19.73
N GLU A 129 5.92 -5.38 19.23
CA GLU A 129 5.64 -5.75 17.85
C GLU A 129 4.58 -4.85 17.21
N LEU A 130 4.89 -4.31 16.04
CA LEU A 130 3.98 -3.47 15.26
C LEU A 130 3.89 -3.97 13.83
N CYS A 131 2.68 -4.35 13.41
CA CYS A 131 2.38 -4.72 12.02
C CYS A 131 1.27 -3.81 11.47
N ILE A 132 1.61 -2.97 10.50
CA ILE A 132 0.68 -2.03 9.84
C ILE A 132 0.72 -2.33 8.35
N THR A 133 -0.26 -3.06 7.84
CA THR A 133 -0.24 -3.49 6.44
C THR A 133 -1.54 -3.24 5.71
N ARG A 134 -1.45 -2.93 4.42
CA ARG A 134 -2.59 -2.86 3.49
C ARG A 134 -3.69 -1.85 3.87
N ASN A 135 -3.37 -0.84 4.67
CA ASN A 135 -4.31 0.23 5.01
C ASN A 135 -4.29 1.26 3.89
N SER A 136 -5.14 1.07 2.88
CA SER A 136 -5.06 1.76 1.58
C SER A 136 -5.12 3.29 1.65
N ASN A 137 -5.78 3.85 2.68
CA ASN A 137 -5.90 5.29 2.88
C ASN A 137 -5.05 5.83 4.04
N LEU A 138 -4.20 4.99 4.64
CA LEU A 138 -3.30 5.43 5.70
C LEU A 138 -2.24 6.35 5.10
N GLU A 139 -2.16 7.58 5.62
CA GLU A 139 -1.27 8.64 5.16
C GLU A 139 -0.18 8.95 6.19
N GLU A 140 -0.39 8.62 7.48
CA GLU A 140 0.50 9.06 8.56
C GLU A 140 0.61 8.03 9.71
N ILE A 141 1.83 7.86 10.23
CA ILE A 141 2.11 7.11 11.47
C ILE A 141 2.86 8.03 12.43
N ASN A 142 2.28 8.31 13.59
CA ASN A 142 2.81 9.25 14.56
C ASN A 142 3.36 8.57 15.82
N GLY A 143 4.53 9.02 16.28
CA GLY A 143 5.11 8.63 17.57
C GLY A 143 5.97 7.35 17.52
N LEU A 144 6.44 6.93 16.34
CA LEU A 144 7.35 5.78 16.20
C LEU A 144 8.63 5.96 17.02
N GLU A 145 9.16 7.17 17.08
CA GLU A 145 10.38 7.51 17.82
C GLU A 145 10.25 7.34 19.34
N LYS A 146 9.03 7.21 19.86
CA LYS A 146 8.72 6.99 21.28
C LYS A 146 8.70 5.50 21.66
N LEU A 147 8.70 4.61 20.66
CA LEU A 147 8.65 3.17 20.87
C LEU A 147 10.06 2.63 21.12
N LEU A 148 10.47 2.56 22.39
CA LEU A 148 11.84 2.18 22.79
C LEU A 148 12.00 0.69 23.13
N LYS A 149 10.95 -0.11 22.92
CA LYS A 149 10.91 -1.55 23.20
C LYS A 149 10.62 -2.39 21.95
N LEU A 150 10.57 -1.75 20.78
CA LEU A 150 10.17 -2.42 19.57
C LEU A 150 11.26 -3.42 19.16
N VAL A 151 10.86 -4.66 18.92
CA VAL A 151 11.72 -5.74 18.41
C VAL A 151 11.28 -6.21 17.02
N SER A 152 10.02 -5.96 16.65
CA SER A 152 9.47 -6.26 15.33
C SER A 152 8.71 -5.07 14.76
N PHE A 153 9.06 -4.70 13.52
CA PHE A 153 8.35 -3.69 12.75
C PHE A 153 8.06 -4.20 11.34
N GLU A 154 6.78 -4.20 10.97
CA GLU A 154 6.31 -4.55 9.63
C GLU A 154 5.39 -3.46 9.09
N GLU A 155 5.79 -2.85 7.98
CA GLU A 155 5.00 -1.87 7.24
C GLU A 155 5.02 -2.24 5.75
N ARG A 156 3.86 -2.41 5.11
CA ARG A 156 3.79 -2.53 3.65
C ARG A 156 2.39 -2.37 3.09
N GLY A 157 2.32 -1.96 1.83
CA GLY A 157 1.05 -1.91 1.09
C GLY A 157 0.08 -0.83 1.58
N ASN A 158 0.55 0.12 2.40
CA ASN A 158 -0.19 1.30 2.80
C ASN A 158 -0.06 2.34 1.67
N LYS A 159 -0.90 2.24 0.63
CA LYS A 159 -0.67 2.87 -0.68
C LYS A 159 -0.57 4.40 -0.70
N LYS A 160 -1.16 5.08 0.29
CA LYS A 160 -1.08 6.55 0.42
C LYS A 160 0.05 7.01 1.34
N MET A 161 0.77 6.08 1.97
CA MET A 161 1.90 6.38 2.84
C MET A 161 3.08 6.88 1.99
N ASN A 162 3.34 8.19 2.05
CA ASN A 162 4.44 8.78 1.30
C ASN A 162 5.76 8.75 2.09
N THR A 163 5.72 9.06 3.38
CA THR A 163 6.87 9.11 4.29
C THR A 163 6.47 8.55 5.64
N ILE A 164 7.44 8.04 6.40
CA ILE A 164 7.22 7.55 7.76
C ILE A 164 8.04 8.38 8.75
N ASP A 165 7.38 9.29 9.43
CA ASP A 165 8.02 10.15 10.43
C ASP A 165 8.54 9.34 11.62
N GLY A 166 9.72 9.69 12.12
CA GLY A 166 10.34 9.02 13.26
C GLY A 166 10.97 7.65 12.97
N ILE A 167 10.90 7.14 11.73
CA ILE A 167 11.40 5.80 11.40
C ILE A 167 12.90 5.62 11.64
N GLN A 168 13.72 6.63 11.29
CA GLN A 168 15.16 6.62 11.53
C GLN A 168 15.46 6.54 13.03
N SER A 169 14.77 7.35 13.83
CA SER A 169 14.88 7.34 15.30
C SER A 169 14.46 5.98 15.87
N MET A 170 13.38 5.40 15.37
CA MET A 170 12.91 4.07 15.79
C MET A 170 13.97 2.99 15.50
N ILE A 171 14.54 2.96 14.28
CA ILE A 171 15.63 2.04 13.93
C ILE A 171 16.86 2.26 14.84
N ASN A 172 17.18 3.51 15.15
CA ASN A 172 18.34 3.86 15.97
C ASN A 172 18.17 3.56 17.46
N ASN A 173 16.97 3.68 17.99
CA ASN A 173 16.72 3.49 19.41
C ASN A 173 16.48 2.03 19.80
N ASN A 174 16.23 1.15 18.83
CA ASN A 174 15.86 -0.23 19.08
C ASN A 174 16.86 -1.25 18.53
N ASN A 175 16.80 -2.46 19.09
CA ASN A 175 17.48 -3.65 18.58
C ASN A 175 16.41 -4.53 17.93
N LEU A 176 16.14 -4.29 16.64
CA LEU A 176 15.11 -5.00 15.91
C LEU A 176 15.59 -6.41 15.53
N ASP A 177 14.75 -7.40 15.80
CA ASP A 177 14.91 -8.79 15.34
C ASP A 177 14.23 -9.02 13.99
N VAL A 178 13.16 -8.26 13.70
CA VAL A 178 12.41 -8.28 12.43
C VAL A 178 12.15 -6.86 11.96
N PHE A 179 12.47 -6.58 10.69
CA PHE A 179 12.24 -5.30 10.04
C PHE A 179 11.80 -5.57 8.61
N GLU A 180 10.52 -5.35 8.34
CA GLU A 180 9.94 -5.39 7.00
C GLU A 180 9.33 -4.02 6.68
N ILE A 181 9.67 -3.49 5.51
CA ILE A 181 9.17 -2.18 5.08
C ILE A 181 8.86 -2.16 3.58
N ASP A 182 7.91 -1.35 3.14
CA ASP A 182 7.67 -1.16 1.71
C ASP A 182 8.93 -0.63 1.00
N VAL A 183 9.20 -1.13 -0.21
CA VAL A 183 10.36 -0.67 -1.00
C VAL A 183 10.36 0.84 -1.17
N LEU A 184 9.20 1.49 -1.23
CA LEU A 184 9.07 2.93 -1.41
C LEU A 184 9.76 3.73 -0.30
N HIS A 185 9.92 3.17 0.90
CA HIS A 185 10.57 3.84 2.02
C HIS A 185 12.08 3.59 2.10
N TYR A 186 12.66 2.81 1.18
CA TYR A 186 14.11 2.60 1.12
C TYR A 186 14.94 3.90 1.11
N PRO A 187 14.58 4.96 0.34
CA PRO A 187 15.35 6.21 0.34
C PRO A 187 15.40 6.90 1.71
N GLU A 188 14.34 6.78 2.52
CA GLU A 188 14.22 7.44 3.83
C GLU A 188 15.13 6.80 4.88
N ILE A 189 15.47 5.53 4.72
CA ILE A 189 16.24 4.77 5.73
C ILE A 189 17.67 4.46 5.28
N LEU A 190 18.10 5.00 4.14
CA LEU A 190 19.44 4.74 3.59
C LEU A 190 20.56 5.18 4.55
N ASN A 191 20.34 6.26 5.32
CA ASN A 191 21.31 6.73 6.32
C ASN A 191 21.49 5.73 7.48
N GLU A 192 20.52 4.84 7.70
CA GLU A 192 20.54 3.82 8.76
C GLU A 192 21.11 2.48 8.27
N ALA A 193 21.68 2.44 7.06
CA ALA A 193 22.34 1.27 6.50
C ALA A 193 23.29 0.54 7.47
N PRO A 194 24.12 1.21 8.30
CA PRO A 194 25.03 0.51 9.20
C PRO A 194 24.34 -0.45 10.18
N LYS A 195 23.10 -0.15 10.60
CA LYS A 195 22.31 -1.04 11.45
C LYS A 195 21.60 -2.13 10.65
N LEU A 196 21.05 -1.78 9.50
CA LEU A 196 20.15 -2.64 8.74
C LEU A 196 20.88 -3.70 7.90
N VAL A 197 22.08 -3.42 7.40
CA VAL A 197 22.80 -4.30 6.44
C VAL A 197 23.11 -5.68 7.02
N ASN A 198 23.38 -5.76 8.32
CA ASN A 198 23.76 -7.02 8.99
C ASN A 198 22.57 -7.74 9.65
N MET A 199 21.38 -7.15 9.57
CA MET A 199 20.19 -7.71 10.18
C MET A 199 19.64 -8.85 9.33
N VAL A 200 19.54 -10.05 9.91
CA VAL A 200 19.13 -11.27 9.18
C VAL A 200 17.71 -11.16 8.62
N ASN A 201 16.79 -10.60 9.41
CA ASN A 201 15.39 -10.44 9.01
C ASN A 201 15.06 -8.99 8.63
N CYS A 202 15.96 -8.33 7.90
CA CYS A 202 15.69 -7.04 7.26
C CYS A 202 15.25 -7.28 5.81
N THR A 203 14.00 -6.95 5.50
CA THR A 203 13.43 -7.13 4.16
C THR A 203 12.68 -5.91 3.67
N PHE A 204 12.75 -5.70 2.35
CA PHE A 204 12.01 -4.66 1.65
C PHE A 204 10.98 -5.31 0.75
N SER A 205 9.71 -4.99 0.95
CA SER A 205 8.61 -5.74 0.38
C SER A 205 7.84 -4.93 -0.66
N GLU A 206 7.58 -5.55 -1.80
CA GLU A 206 6.56 -5.08 -2.75
C GLU A 206 5.31 -5.93 -2.56
N GLN A 207 4.24 -5.34 -2.03
CA GLN A 207 2.94 -6.01 -1.92
C GLN A 207 2.36 -6.25 -3.32
N ILE A 208 2.12 -7.49 -3.74
CA ILE A 208 1.58 -7.76 -5.08
C ILE A 208 0.05 -7.67 -5.06
N SER A 209 -0.51 -6.99 -6.06
CA SER A 209 -1.96 -6.82 -6.21
C SER A 209 -2.71 -8.14 -6.42
N GLY A 210 -4.01 -8.12 -6.12
CA GLY A 210 -4.90 -9.27 -6.29
C GLY A 210 -4.61 -10.46 -5.36
N SER A 211 -3.63 -10.36 -4.46
CA SER A 211 -3.29 -11.41 -3.51
C SER A 211 -3.14 -10.84 -2.11
N GLN A 212 -3.94 -11.35 -1.16
CA GLN A 212 -3.98 -10.82 0.19
C GLN A 212 -2.68 -11.04 0.99
N HIS A 213 -1.81 -11.93 0.54
CA HIS A 213 -0.63 -12.35 1.30
C HIS A 213 0.64 -12.58 0.46
N LYS A 214 0.69 -12.14 -0.80
CA LYS A 214 1.94 -12.24 -1.57
C LYS A 214 2.63 -10.89 -1.58
N SER A 215 3.84 -10.89 -1.05
CA SER A 215 4.83 -9.85 -1.29
C SER A 215 6.02 -10.46 -2.00
N VAL A 216 6.82 -9.61 -2.63
CA VAL A 216 8.15 -9.97 -3.10
C VAL A 216 9.14 -9.20 -2.23
N ASN A 217 9.96 -9.95 -1.50
CA ASN A 217 10.85 -9.38 -0.49
C ASN A 217 12.25 -9.28 -1.06
N TYR A 218 12.97 -8.21 -0.77
CA TYR A 218 14.33 -7.93 -1.22
C TYR A 218 15.25 -7.71 -0.03
N SER A 219 16.50 -8.13 -0.15
CA SER A 219 17.51 -7.79 0.86
C SER A 219 17.96 -6.34 0.71
N PHE A 220 18.61 -5.80 1.75
CA PHE A 220 19.20 -4.47 1.71
C PHE A 220 20.12 -4.26 0.50
N TYR A 221 20.99 -5.23 0.19
CA TYR A 221 21.92 -5.13 -0.93
C TYR A 221 21.20 -5.13 -2.29
N GLN A 222 20.13 -5.92 -2.44
CA GLN A 222 19.32 -5.90 -3.66
C GLN A 222 18.71 -4.50 -3.85
N MET A 223 18.14 -3.95 -2.79
CA MET A 223 17.56 -2.60 -2.84
C MET A 223 18.60 -1.52 -3.10
N LEU A 224 19.83 -1.65 -2.57
CA LEU A 224 20.91 -0.71 -2.88
C LEU A 224 21.23 -0.65 -4.37
N LEU A 225 21.30 -1.81 -5.04
CA LEU A 225 21.56 -1.87 -6.48
C LEU A 225 20.40 -1.28 -7.29
N PHE A 226 19.17 -1.63 -6.92
CA PHE A 226 17.96 -1.09 -7.54
C PHE A 226 17.88 0.44 -7.38
N HIS A 227 18.07 0.94 -6.16
CA HIS A 227 18.04 2.37 -5.86
C HIS A 227 19.09 3.16 -6.65
N LYS A 228 20.32 2.62 -6.80
CA LYS A 228 21.37 3.26 -7.62
C LYS A 228 20.95 3.41 -9.08
N LYS A 229 20.36 2.38 -9.69
CA LYS A 229 19.84 2.48 -11.06
C LYS A 229 18.72 3.53 -11.17
N CYS A 230 17.80 3.55 -10.20
CA CYS A 230 16.75 4.58 -10.17
C CYS A 230 17.31 6.00 -10.06
N LEU A 231 18.34 6.22 -9.24
CA LEU A 231 19.03 7.51 -9.16
C LEU A 231 19.67 7.91 -10.49
N GLU A 232 20.28 6.98 -11.21
CA GLU A 232 20.85 7.26 -12.54
C GLU A 232 19.79 7.73 -13.54
N ILE A 233 18.57 7.16 -13.47
CA ILE A 233 17.44 7.56 -14.31
C ILE A 233 16.92 8.94 -13.87
N THR A 234 16.75 9.16 -12.57
CA THR A 234 16.32 10.45 -11.99
C THR A 234 17.29 11.58 -12.38
N GLU A 235 18.60 11.35 -12.32
CA GLU A 235 19.60 12.36 -12.69
C GLU A 235 19.60 12.66 -14.19
N GLN A 236 19.28 11.68 -15.05
CA GLN A 236 19.07 11.93 -16.47
C GLN A 236 17.80 12.74 -16.72
N ALA A 237 16.71 12.41 -16.03
CA ALA A 237 15.46 13.16 -16.10
C ALA A 237 15.70 14.65 -15.76
N LYS A 238 16.34 14.93 -14.62
CA LYS A 238 16.68 16.31 -14.19
C LYS A 238 17.60 17.05 -15.17
N LYS A 239 18.51 16.34 -15.84
CA LYS A 239 19.38 16.94 -16.89
C LYS A 239 18.65 17.20 -18.19
N SER A 240 17.54 16.51 -18.44
CA SER A 240 16.81 16.62 -19.70
C SER A 240 16.09 17.97 -19.85
N SER A 241 15.57 18.50 -18.74
CA SER A 241 14.87 19.79 -18.66
C SER A 241 14.79 20.28 -17.21
N ASN A 242 14.65 21.60 -17.00
CA ASN A 242 14.28 22.17 -15.70
C ASN A 242 12.76 22.13 -15.45
N ASP A 243 11.96 21.85 -16.48
CA ASP A 243 10.51 21.73 -16.36
C ASP A 243 10.11 20.33 -15.87
N ILE A 244 9.35 20.29 -14.77
CA ILE A 244 8.95 19.03 -14.10
C ILE A 244 8.10 18.15 -15.03
N ARG A 245 7.22 18.74 -15.86
CA ARG A 245 6.39 17.96 -16.80
C ARG A 245 7.24 17.26 -17.84
N THR A 246 8.23 17.95 -18.40
CA THR A 246 9.23 17.31 -19.26
C THR A 246 9.98 16.21 -18.50
N GLN A 247 10.41 16.43 -17.25
CA GLN A 247 11.11 15.38 -16.48
C GLN A 247 10.23 14.15 -16.22
N ILE A 248 8.91 14.31 -15.98
CA ILE A 248 7.96 13.20 -15.85
C ILE A 248 7.87 12.41 -17.18
N LEU A 249 7.75 13.11 -18.31
CA LEU A 249 7.73 12.48 -19.64
C LEU A 249 9.04 11.75 -19.96
N PHE A 250 10.17 12.24 -19.46
CA PHE A 250 11.44 11.53 -19.59
C PHE A 250 11.37 10.16 -18.90
N VAL A 251 10.81 10.08 -17.70
CA VAL A 251 10.66 8.81 -16.96
C VAL A 251 9.73 7.87 -17.73
N GLU A 252 8.58 8.36 -18.16
CA GLU A 252 7.61 7.60 -18.97
C GLU A 252 8.27 7.00 -20.23
N ARG A 253 8.95 7.85 -21.01
CA ARG A 253 9.70 7.45 -22.19
C ARG A 253 10.80 6.44 -21.86
N PHE A 254 11.53 6.64 -20.77
CA PHE A 254 12.56 5.69 -20.34
C PHE A 254 11.97 4.30 -20.10
N LEU A 255 10.84 4.20 -19.41
CA LEU A 255 10.17 2.92 -19.17
C LEU A 255 9.69 2.31 -20.49
N ALA A 256 9.11 3.11 -21.38
CA ALA A 256 8.66 2.67 -22.70
C ALA A 256 9.79 2.16 -23.61
N GLU A 257 10.98 2.74 -23.49
CA GLU A 257 12.18 2.34 -24.26
C GLU A 257 12.87 1.10 -23.70
N ASN A 258 12.88 0.93 -22.38
CA ASN A 258 13.82 0.01 -21.69
C ASN A 258 13.16 -1.17 -20.98
N ILE A 259 11.82 -1.19 -20.86
CA ILE A 259 11.09 -2.29 -20.23
C ILE A 259 10.16 -2.92 -21.26
N THR A 260 10.29 -4.22 -21.47
CA THR A 260 9.39 -5.00 -22.34
C THR A 260 8.34 -5.74 -21.51
N TYR A 261 7.15 -5.93 -22.09
CA TYR A 261 6.07 -6.66 -21.42
C TYR A 261 6.38 -8.16 -21.34
N ASP A 262 6.36 -8.72 -20.12
CA ASP A 262 6.73 -10.11 -19.85
C ASP A 262 5.55 -11.07 -20.07
N TYR A 263 5.18 -11.30 -21.34
CA TYR A 263 4.12 -12.25 -21.69
C TYR A 263 4.44 -13.68 -21.22
N ASP A 264 5.71 -14.10 -21.34
CA ASP A 264 6.14 -15.44 -20.97
C ASP A 264 5.96 -15.70 -19.46
N ALA A 265 6.24 -14.71 -18.61
CA ALA A 265 6.04 -14.86 -17.18
C ALA A 265 4.57 -15.06 -16.79
N LEU A 266 3.60 -14.55 -17.57
CA LEU A 266 2.17 -14.77 -17.32
C LEU A 266 1.77 -16.25 -17.49
N GLU A 267 2.46 -16.96 -18.38
CA GLU A 267 2.24 -18.40 -18.62
C GLU A 267 2.90 -19.28 -17.55
N THR A 268 3.80 -18.72 -16.75
CA THR A 268 4.47 -19.45 -15.66
C THR A 268 3.67 -19.42 -14.35
N LYS A 269 3.62 -20.56 -13.64
CA LYS A 269 2.93 -20.65 -12.34
C LYS A 269 3.49 -19.71 -11.27
N ASN A 270 4.80 -19.48 -11.30
CA ASN A 270 5.49 -18.66 -10.30
C ASN A 270 5.62 -17.20 -10.73
N ARG A 271 5.24 -16.80 -11.95
CA ARG A 271 5.26 -15.42 -12.46
C ARG A 271 6.59 -14.72 -12.16
N ALA A 272 7.68 -15.39 -12.49
CA ALA A 272 9.05 -14.91 -12.33
C ALA A 272 9.65 -14.54 -13.68
N HIS A 273 10.70 -13.72 -13.67
CA HIS A 273 11.44 -13.40 -14.89
C HIS A 273 12.48 -14.49 -15.19
N TYR A 274 12.56 -14.90 -16.45
CA TYR A 274 13.44 -15.96 -16.96
C TYR A 274 14.34 -15.47 -18.08
N VAL A 275 15.57 -15.98 -18.11
CA VAL A 275 16.52 -15.78 -19.23
C VAL A 275 17.10 -17.16 -19.58
N ASP A 276 17.00 -17.56 -20.85
CA ASP A 276 17.46 -18.86 -21.36
C ASP A 276 16.97 -20.06 -20.50
N GLY A 277 15.70 -20.02 -20.09
CA GLY A 277 15.07 -21.04 -19.26
C GLY A 277 15.50 -21.05 -17.78
N ARG A 278 16.33 -20.10 -17.34
CA ARG A 278 16.77 -19.98 -15.93
C ARG A 278 16.05 -18.83 -15.25
N GLN A 279 15.50 -19.10 -14.07
CA GLN A 279 14.87 -18.08 -13.25
C GLN A 279 15.92 -17.06 -12.78
N LYS A 280 15.69 -15.78 -13.09
CA LYS A 280 16.51 -14.64 -12.66
C LYS A 280 15.78 -13.75 -11.68
N GLY A 281 14.49 -13.51 -11.92
CA GLY A 281 13.62 -12.76 -11.01
C GLY A 281 13.10 -13.62 -9.86
N LYS A 282 12.62 -12.97 -8.80
CA LYS A 282 11.92 -13.67 -7.71
C LYS A 282 10.54 -14.16 -8.18
N SER A 283 10.03 -15.18 -7.52
CA SER A 283 8.66 -15.64 -7.73
C SER A 283 7.66 -14.52 -7.44
N ASN A 284 6.68 -14.32 -8.32
CA ASN A 284 5.74 -13.21 -8.39
C ASN A 284 6.38 -11.83 -8.67
N GLY A 285 7.68 -11.81 -8.99
CA GLY A 285 8.45 -10.58 -9.19
C GLY A 285 8.08 -9.77 -10.44
N THR A 286 7.35 -10.33 -11.41
CA THR A 286 7.05 -9.58 -12.64
C THR A 286 6.12 -8.39 -12.45
N ASN A 287 5.37 -8.35 -11.34
CA ASN A 287 4.57 -7.20 -10.93
C ASN A 287 5.37 -6.14 -10.16
N SER A 288 6.68 -6.32 -9.99
CA SER A 288 7.50 -5.52 -9.09
C SER A 288 8.38 -4.52 -9.84
N ALA A 289 8.63 -3.36 -9.24
CA ALA A 289 9.52 -2.34 -9.79
C ALA A 289 10.93 -2.88 -10.00
N TYR A 290 11.40 -3.73 -9.09
CA TYR A 290 12.70 -4.35 -9.16
C TYR A 290 12.90 -5.09 -10.48
N ASN A 291 11.94 -5.91 -10.90
CA ASN A 291 12.05 -6.63 -12.18
C ASN A 291 12.11 -5.68 -13.36
N GLY A 292 11.23 -4.67 -13.40
CA GLY A 292 11.21 -3.66 -14.46
C GLY A 292 12.57 -2.99 -14.63
N ILE A 293 13.14 -2.46 -13.54
CA ILE A 293 14.40 -1.70 -13.58
C ILE A 293 15.64 -2.59 -13.69
N MET A 294 15.66 -3.75 -13.03
CA MET A 294 16.86 -4.60 -12.98
C MET A 294 16.98 -5.53 -14.18
N PHE A 295 15.87 -6.00 -14.73
CA PHE A 295 15.84 -6.97 -15.83
C PHE A 295 15.26 -6.42 -17.13
N GLY A 296 14.69 -5.21 -17.14
CA GLY A 296 14.07 -4.64 -18.34
C GLY A 296 12.80 -5.39 -18.78
N SER A 297 12.14 -6.07 -17.83
CA SER A 297 10.95 -6.89 -18.11
C SER A 297 9.98 -6.86 -16.95
N ALA A 298 8.71 -6.57 -17.23
CA ALA A 298 7.66 -6.49 -16.23
C ALA A 298 6.27 -6.72 -16.85
N VAL A 299 5.27 -6.98 -16.01
CA VAL A 299 3.85 -6.84 -16.38
C VAL A 299 3.30 -5.51 -15.83
N CYS A 300 2.02 -5.23 -16.05
CA CYS A 300 1.40 -3.90 -15.86
C CYS A 300 1.81 -3.20 -14.53
N GLU A 301 1.66 -3.89 -13.40
CA GLU A 301 1.99 -3.33 -12.08
C GLU A 301 3.49 -3.05 -11.88
N GLY A 302 4.37 -3.79 -12.56
CA GLY A 302 5.81 -3.52 -12.47
C GLY A 302 6.18 -2.18 -13.13
N TYR A 303 5.51 -1.79 -14.22
CA TYR A 303 5.72 -0.48 -14.84
C TYR A 303 5.30 0.66 -13.92
N THR A 304 4.11 0.57 -13.33
CA THR A 304 3.57 1.62 -12.46
C THR A 304 4.42 1.76 -11.19
N ARG A 305 4.85 0.65 -10.57
CA ARG A 305 5.77 0.69 -9.43
C ARG A 305 7.17 1.22 -9.79
N SER A 306 7.70 0.87 -10.96
CA SER A 306 8.97 1.45 -11.44
C SER A 306 8.87 2.97 -11.58
N MET A 307 7.78 3.46 -12.20
CA MET A 307 7.54 4.89 -12.34
C MET A 307 7.36 5.57 -10.97
N GLN A 308 6.56 4.97 -10.09
CA GLN A 308 6.29 5.45 -8.74
C GLN A 308 7.58 5.65 -7.94
N TYR A 309 8.49 4.67 -7.95
CA TYR A 309 9.76 4.77 -7.24
C TYR A 309 10.65 5.90 -7.79
N ILE A 310 10.80 6.00 -9.11
CA ILE A 310 11.64 7.03 -9.75
C ILE A 310 11.08 8.44 -9.48
N LEU A 311 9.77 8.61 -9.60
CA LEU A 311 9.10 9.89 -9.34
C LEU A 311 9.15 10.27 -7.86
N LYS A 312 9.09 9.29 -6.94
CA LYS A 312 9.35 9.54 -5.51
C LYS A 312 10.74 10.13 -5.28
N LEU A 313 11.78 9.63 -5.95
CA LEU A 313 13.14 10.21 -5.86
C LEU A 313 13.22 11.65 -6.40
N MET A 314 12.24 12.07 -7.20
CA MET A 314 12.10 13.42 -7.71
C MET A 314 11.21 14.31 -6.83
N GLY A 315 10.67 13.78 -5.73
CA GLY A 315 9.74 14.51 -4.85
C GLY A 315 8.34 14.67 -5.44
N ILE A 316 7.95 13.81 -6.40
CA ILE A 316 6.65 13.86 -7.07
C ILE A 316 5.73 12.82 -6.45
N GLN A 317 4.57 13.27 -5.97
CA GLN A 317 3.57 12.40 -5.37
C GLN A 317 2.87 11.58 -6.44
N THR A 318 2.76 10.28 -6.18
CA THR A 318 2.17 9.32 -7.11
C THR A 318 1.44 8.21 -6.38
N LYS A 319 0.48 7.59 -7.06
CA LYS A 319 -0.32 6.48 -6.54
C LYS A 319 -0.56 5.44 -7.62
N ASN A 320 -0.31 4.16 -7.33
CA ASN A 320 -0.77 3.09 -8.20
C ASN A 320 -2.30 3.00 -8.18
N VAL A 321 -2.89 2.93 -9.36
CA VAL A 321 -4.33 2.83 -9.56
C VAL A 321 -4.64 1.51 -10.23
N TYR A 322 -5.52 0.74 -9.58
CA TYR A 322 -6.02 -0.50 -10.13
C TYR A 322 -7.25 -0.23 -10.96
N CYS A 323 -7.31 -0.88 -12.11
CA CYS A 323 -8.38 -0.66 -13.07
C CYS A 323 -8.69 -1.95 -13.83
N ILE A 324 -9.68 -1.87 -14.70
CA ILE A 324 -9.97 -2.89 -15.70
C ILE A 324 -9.68 -2.23 -17.05
N SER A 325 -8.96 -2.95 -17.91
CA SER A 325 -8.74 -2.55 -19.30
C SER A 325 -10.07 -2.56 -20.06
N GLY A 326 -10.38 -1.49 -20.77
CA GLY A 326 -11.63 -1.31 -21.52
C GLY A 326 -12.53 -0.21 -20.97
N LYS A 327 -13.31 0.37 -21.89
CA LYS A 327 -14.26 1.45 -21.63
C LYS A 327 -15.33 1.06 -20.62
N ASP A 328 -15.68 2.04 -19.81
CA ASP A 328 -16.75 2.09 -18.81
C ASP A 328 -18.16 1.83 -19.41
N LYS A 329 -18.40 0.61 -19.91
CA LYS A 329 -19.73 0.03 -20.15
C LYS A 329 -20.23 -0.72 -18.92
N ILE A 330 -19.43 -0.70 -17.86
CA ILE A 330 -19.47 -1.61 -16.73
C ILE A 330 -19.43 -0.73 -15.48
N SER A 331 -20.58 -0.46 -14.87
CA SER A 331 -20.54 -0.05 -13.49
C SER A 331 -19.88 -1.17 -12.71
N ILE A 332 -18.77 -0.89 -12.03
CA ILE A 332 -18.22 -1.76 -10.99
C ILE A 332 -19.27 -1.76 -9.87
N ASN A 333 -20.42 -2.42 -10.06
CA ASN A 333 -21.32 -2.74 -8.97
C ASN A 333 -20.81 -4.05 -8.35
N GLU A 334 -21.08 -4.24 -7.06
CA GLU A 334 -20.67 -5.36 -6.19
C GLU A 334 -20.75 -6.76 -6.82
N SER A 335 -21.56 -6.93 -7.87
CA SER A 335 -21.75 -8.20 -8.60
C SER A 335 -20.65 -8.59 -9.61
N TYR A 336 -19.66 -7.74 -9.93
CA TYR A 336 -18.70 -8.08 -11.00
C TYR A 336 -17.69 -9.18 -10.64
N HIS A 337 -17.47 -9.46 -9.36
CA HIS A 337 -16.74 -10.66 -8.94
C HIS A 337 -17.47 -11.98 -9.25
N ASN A 338 -18.75 -11.91 -9.67
CA ASN A 338 -19.55 -13.06 -10.11
C ASN A 338 -19.76 -13.13 -11.64
N LYS A 339 -19.12 -12.26 -12.45
CA LYS A 339 -19.24 -12.32 -13.92
C LYS A 339 -18.03 -13.00 -14.56
N THR A 340 -18.31 -13.97 -15.42
CA THR A 340 -17.36 -14.89 -16.10
C THR A 340 -16.67 -14.31 -17.34
N THR A 341 -16.86 -13.03 -17.69
CA THR A 341 -16.24 -12.42 -18.88
C THR A 341 -15.79 -11.00 -18.55
N LEU A 342 -14.48 -10.86 -18.30
CA LEU A 342 -13.76 -9.59 -18.31
C LEU A 342 -13.45 -9.19 -19.77
N PRO A 343 -13.17 -7.91 -20.07
CA PRO A 343 -12.54 -7.51 -21.33
C PRO A 343 -11.22 -8.28 -21.57
N ASP A 344 -10.75 -8.34 -22.82
CA ASP A 344 -9.65 -9.22 -23.26
C ASP A 344 -8.35 -9.08 -22.44
N ASP A 345 -8.02 -7.86 -21.97
CA ASP A 345 -6.82 -7.57 -21.16
C ASP A 345 -7.08 -7.63 -19.62
N GLY A 346 -8.32 -7.84 -19.18
CA GLY A 346 -8.68 -8.08 -17.78
C GLY A 346 -8.29 -6.98 -16.78
N TYR A 347 -7.86 -7.39 -15.58
CA TYR A 347 -7.36 -6.51 -14.52
C TYR A 347 -6.05 -5.84 -14.93
N HIS A 348 -5.93 -4.54 -14.69
CA HIS A 348 -4.82 -3.72 -15.14
C HIS A 348 -4.32 -2.76 -14.04
N SER A 349 -3.12 -2.22 -14.22
CA SER A 349 -2.53 -1.23 -13.31
C SER A 349 -2.02 -0.04 -14.12
N ILE A 350 -2.46 1.14 -13.70
CA ILE A 350 -1.99 2.44 -14.19
C ILE A 350 -1.47 3.26 -13.01
N ILE A 351 -0.87 4.42 -13.27
CA ILE A 351 -0.36 5.29 -12.21
C ILE A 351 -1.00 6.67 -12.31
N ARG A 352 -1.29 7.23 -11.14
CA ARG A 352 -1.74 8.59 -10.95
C ARG A 352 -0.58 9.44 -10.45
N ILE A 353 -0.44 10.65 -10.99
CA ILE A 353 0.60 11.61 -10.67
C ILE A 353 -0.07 12.93 -10.28
N ASP A 354 0.29 13.45 -9.11
CA ASP A 354 -0.15 14.76 -8.65
C ASP A 354 0.85 15.81 -9.18
N TYR A 355 0.39 16.70 -10.07
CA TYR A 355 1.23 17.68 -10.78
C TYR A 355 0.52 19.03 -10.88
N ASN A 356 1.18 20.12 -10.44
CA ASN A 356 0.62 21.48 -10.46
C ASN A 356 -0.79 21.61 -9.84
N TYR A 357 -1.00 20.97 -8.69
CA TYR A 357 -2.29 20.93 -7.98
C TYR A 357 -3.41 20.17 -8.72
N GLU A 358 -3.09 19.53 -9.83
CA GLU A 358 -3.99 18.69 -10.62
C GLU A 358 -3.56 17.23 -10.55
N VAL A 359 -4.45 16.35 -11.02
CA VAL A 359 -4.26 14.90 -11.00
C VAL A 359 -4.28 14.37 -12.44
N TYR A 360 -3.20 13.68 -12.83
CA TYR A 360 -3.06 13.08 -14.15
C TYR A 360 -2.78 11.58 -14.06
N TYR A 361 -3.17 10.86 -15.10
CA TYR A 361 -3.03 9.42 -15.23
C TYR A 361 -2.06 9.06 -16.36
N PHE A 362 -1.31 7.99 -16.12
CA PHE A 362 -0.34 7.42 -17.04
C PHE A 362 -0.54 5.91 -17.13
N ASP A 363 -0.45 5.36 -18.34
CA ASP A 363 -0.36 3.92 -18.57
C ASP A 363 0.99 3.55 -19.21
N PRO A 364 2.06 3.45 -18.39
CA PRO A 364 3.39 3.10 -18.88
C PRO A 364 3.50 1.71 -19.51
N CYS A 365 2.57 0.82 -19.18
CA CYS A 365 2.53 -0.51 -19.76
C CYS A 365 2.06 -0.44 -21.23
N TRP A 366 0.94 0.23 -21.49
CA TRP A 366 0.41 0.37 -22.84
C TRP A 366 1.29 1.25 -23.72
N ASP A 367 1.85 2.32 -23.18
CA ASP A 367 2.81 3.18 -23.89
C ASP A 367 4.09 2.40 -24.25
N SER A 368 4.63 1.56 -23.35
CA SER A 368 5.74 0.65 -23.70
C SER A 368 5.39 -0.34 -24.81
N CYS A 369 4.22 -0.98 -24.74
CA CYS A 369 3.77 -1.93 -25.75
C CYS A 369 3.66 -1.28 -27.14
N ARG A 370 3.18 -0.04 -27.19
CA ARG A 370 3.12 0.77 -28.43
C ARG A 370 4.50 1.16 -28.93
N TRP A 371 5.38 1.58 -28.03
CA TRP A 371 6.76 1.95 -28.34
C TRP A 371 7.49 0.82 -29.08
N HIS A 372 7.38 -0.40 -28.56
CA HIS A 372 8.00 -1.59 -29.15
C HIS A 372 7.37 -2.02 -30.49
N ARG A 373 6.17 -1.52 -30.80
CA ARG A 373 5.50 -1.68 -32.11
C ARG A 373 5.79 -0.51 -33.07
N GLY A 374 6.59 0.46 -32.65
CA GLY A 374 7.02 1.61 -33.46
C GLY A 374 6.25 2.90 -33.23
N ASP A 375 5.21 2.90 -32.37
CA ASP A 375 4.48 4.11 -31.98
C ASP A 375 5.13 4.75 -30.75
N LYS A 376 5.90 5.81 -30.98
CA LYS A 376 6.65 6.54 -29.95
C LYS A 376 5.90 7.73 -29.36
N SER A 377 4.60 7.85 -29.65
CA SER A 377 3.86 9.04 -29.26
C SER A 377 3.59 9.09 -27.75
N LEU A 378 3.54 7.97 -27.03
CA LEU A 378 3.13 7.92 -25.62
C LEU A 378 1.73 8.53 -25.38
N PRO A 379 0.67 7.98 -26.03
CA PRO A 379 -0.67 8.56 -25.99
C PRO A 379 -1.35 8.47 -24.61
N TYR A 380 -0.87 7.63 -23.70
CA TYR A 380 -1.44 7.47 -22.37
C TYR A 380 -0.77 8.33 -21.30
N SER A 381 0.10 9.25 -21.68
CA SER A 381 0.74 10.22 -20.79
C SER A 381 -0.14 11.44 -20.49
N PHE A 382 -0.15 11.90 -19.24
CA PHE A 382 -0.84 13.13 -18.80
C PHE A 382 -2.35 13.18 -19.08
N LEU A 383 -3.03 12.04 -19.05
CA LEU A 383 -4.47 11.99 -19.27
C LEU A 383 -5.23 12.45 -18.03
N THR A 384 -6.32 13.18 -18.22
CA THR A 384 -7.25 13.44 -17.11
C THR A 384 -8.08 12.20 -16.77
N LYS A 385 -8.83 12.24 -15.65
CA LYS A 385 -9.76 11.15 -15.28
C LYS A 385 -10.74 10.85 -16.43
N LYS A 386 -11.34 11.88 -17.03
CA LYS A 386 -12.27 11.70 -18.15
C LYS A 386 -11.61 11.09 -19.39
N GLU A 387 -10.34 11.43 -19.65
CA GLU A 387 -9.63 10.92 -20.81
C GLU A 387 -9.20 9.47 -20.63
N ILE A 388 -8.57 9.12 -19.50
CA ILE A 388 -8.16 7.74 -19.22
C ILE A 388 -9.38 6.82 -19.13
N SER A 389 -10.52 7.31 -18.60
CA SER A 389 -11.76 6.53 -18.49
C SER A 389 -12.44 6.19 -19.81
N LYS A 390 -11.95 6.72 -20.95
CA LYS A 390 -12.39 6.26 -22.27
C LYS A 390 -11.99 4.81 -22.54
N ASP A 391 -10.85 4.39 -21.99
CA ASP A 391 -10.26 3.06 -22.23
C ASP A 391 -10.00 2.29 -20.92
N HIS A 392 -10.22 2.88 -19.75
CA HIS A 392 -10.00 2.26 -18.44
C HIS A 392 -11.20 2.42 -17.51
N THR A 393 -11.58 1.36 -16.82
CA THR A 393 -12.58 1.42 -15.75
C THR A 393 -11.84 1.48 -14.41
N LEU A 394 -11.81 2.66 -13.76
CA LEU A 394 -11.00 2.93 -12.56
C LEU A 394 -11.60 2.33 -11.28
N SER A 395 -10.76 1.98 -10.30
CA SER A 395 -11.23 1.56 -8.97
C SER A 395 -12.02 2.66 -8.24
N PHE A 396 -12.86 2.26 -7.28
CA PHE A 396 -13.67 3.18 -6.47
C PHE A 396 -12.87 4.22 -5.70
N GLU A 397 -11.60 3.95 -5.41
CA GLU A 397 -10.72 4.92 -4.73
C GLU A 397 -10.53 6.21 -5.55
N GLU A 398 -10.79 6.18 -6.86
CA GLU A 398 -10.67 7.34 -7.74
C GLU A 398 -12.01 8.10 -7.92
N ASP A 399 -13.12 7.64 -7.33
CA ASP A 399 -14.44 8.30 -7.44
C ASP A 399 -14.42 9.75 -6.96
N GLU A 400 -13.64 10.03 -5.90
CA GLU A 400 -13.53 11.34 -5.25
C GLU A 400 -12.76 12.38 -6.08
N ILE A 401 -12.05 11.95 -7.13
CA ILE A 401 -11.33 12.85 -8.03
C ILE A 401 -12.32 13.55 -8.96
N ILE A 402 -12.43 14.87 -8.81
CA ILE A 402 -13.38 15.74 -9.55
C ILE A 402 -12.68 16.76 -10.48
N TYR A 403 -11.37 16.94 -10.35
CA TYR A 403 -10.59 17.84 -11.19
C TYR A 403 -10.20 17.15 -12.50
N ASP A 404 -10.33 17.88 -13.61
CA ASP A 404 -10.28 17.33 -14.96
C ASP A 404 -9.75 18.39 -15.95
N ILE A 405 -8.67 19.11 -15.58
CA ILE A 405 -8.07 20.14 -16.45
C ILE A 405 -7.06 19.49 -17.40
N PRO A 406 -7.37 19.38 -18.72
CA PRO A 406 -6.50 18.69 -19.66
C PRO A 406 -5.25 19.51 -20.00
N ILE A 407 -4.13 18.82 -20.18
CA ILE A 407 -2.95 19.39 -20.84
C ILE A 407 -3.13 19.17 -22.35
N PRO A 408 -3.13 20.24 -23.17
CA PRO A 408 -3.24 20.09 -24.62
C PRO A 408 -2.18 19.14 -25.17
N ARG A 409 -2.61 18.17 -25.97
CA ARG A 409 -1.71 17.12 -26.49
C ARG A 409 -0.49 17.67 -27.24
N VAL A 410 -0.66 18.77 -27.97
CA VAL A 410 0.43 19.47 -28.66
C VAL A 410 1.56 19.92 -27.71
N ASN A 411 1.25 20.25 -26.46
CA ASN A 411 2.26 20.63 -25.47
C ASN A 411 3.06 19.41 -24.99
N ILE A 412 2.42 18.24 -24.88
CA ILE A 412 3.09 16.97 -24.53
C ILE A 412 4.01 16.56 -25.68
N GLU A 413 3.53 16.65 -26.92
CA GLU A 413 4.32 16.35 -28.13
C GLU A 413 5.54 17.28 -28.24
N HIS A 414 5.37 18.57 -27.96
CA HIS A 414 6.49 19.51 -27.92
C HIS A 414 7.59 19.10 -26.94
N ASP A 415 7.23 18.67 -25.73
CA ASP A 415 8.19 18.19 -24.73
C ASP A 415 8.90 16.91 -25.19
N LEU A 416 8.17 15.99 -25.85
CA LEU A 416 8.74 14.75 -26.36
C LEU A 416 9.74 15.00 -27.50
N GLU A 417 9.47 15.96 -28.38
CA GLU A 417 10.39 16.39 -29.45
C GLU A 417 11.71 16.94 -28.89
N MET A 418 11.72 17.53 -27.69
CA MET A 418 12.96 18.01 -27.06
C MET A 418 13.95 16.87 -26.79
N PHE A 419 13.47 15.65 -26.57
CA PHE A 419 14.32 14.49 -26.33
C PHE A 419 14.96 13.96 -27.60
N ASP A 420 14.26 13.96 -28.73
CA ASP A 420 14.83 13.47 -30.00
C ASP A 420 15.88 14.42 -30.58
N ASN A 421 15.77 15.72 -30.27
CA ASN A 421 16.71 16.75 -30.70
C ASN A 421 17.98 16.82 -29.85
N LYS A 422 17.95 16.34 -28.61
CA LYS A 422 19.13 16.18 -27.76
C LYS A 422 19.59 14.73 -27.86
N LYS A 423 20.70 14.46 -28.56
CA LYS A 423 21.31 13.11 -28.55
C LYS A 423 21.73 12.73 -27.13
N PHE A 424 20.82 12.10 -26.37
CA PHE A 424 21.17 11.44 -25.11
C PHE A 424 22.00 10.20 -25.45
N ASP A 425 23.22 10.15 -24.91
CA ASP A 425 24.15 9.06 -25.17
C ASP A 425 23.70 7.82 -24.38
N ASN A 426 22.74 7.07 -24.92
CA ASN A 426 22.14 5.85 -24.34
C ASN A 426 23.14 4.67 -24.20
N LYS A 427 24.45 4.92 -24.30
CA LYS A 427 25.49 3.88 -24.32
C LYS A 427 25.89 3.30 -22.96
N ARG A 428 25.22 3.64 -21.87
CA ARG A 428 25.64 3.20 -20.51
C ARG A 428 24.62 2.38 -19.70
N ILE A 429 23.58 1.85 -20.33
CA ILE A 429 22.62 0.98 -19.63
C ILE A 429 22.46 -0.34 -20.40
N ARG A 430 23.48 -1.20 -20.31
CA ARG A 430 23.39 -2.63 -20.60
C ARG A 430 24.11 -3.40 -19.52
#